data_AF-D9RZV3-F1
#
_entry.id   AF-D9RZV3-F1
#
_cell.length_a   1.000
_cell.length_b   1.000
_cell.length_c   1.000
_cell.angle_alpha   90.00
_cell.angle_beta   90.00
_cell.angle_gamma   90.00
#
_symmetry.space_group_name_H-M   'P 1'
#
loop_
_entity.id
_entity.type
_entity.pdbx_description
1 polymer ?
#
loop_
_entity_poly.entity_id
_entity_poly.type
_entity_poly.pdbx_seq_one_letter_code
_entity_poly.pdbx_strand_id
1 'polypeptide(L)'
;MKVEPLNSAAMSVEAERQKAELKKACKQFEAIFLRYLLKEMRQTVPKTGFFEQGLAFDIVQSMHDDALAEQLSGNNGIGIAEQLYRQLSKYV
;
A
#
# COMPACT_ATOMS: atom_id res chain seq x y z
N MET A 1 -33.93 -19.34 31.95
CA MET A 1 -33.79 -18.87 30.55
C MET A 1 -32.40 -18.26 30.42
N LYS A 2 -31.42 -19.01 29.89
CA LYS A 2 -30.06 -18.50 29.63
C LYS A 2 -30.05 -17.91 28.22
N VAL A 3 -30.33 -16.62 28.13
CA VAL A 3 -30.02 -15.74 26.99
C VAL A 3 -28.65 -15.12 27.35
N GLU A 4 -27.55 -15.12 26.60
CA GLU A 4 -27.17 -15.33 25.19
C GLU A 4 -25.67 -15.73 25.13
N PRO A 5 -25.22 -16.46 24.09
CA PRO A 5 -23.84 -16.33 23.59
C PRO A 5 -23.76 -15.78 22.16
N LEU A 6 -24.90 -15.52 21.50
CA LEU A 6 -24.98 -15.18 20.06
C LEU A 6 -24.34 -13.82 19.69
N ASN A 7 -24.23 -12.88 20.62
CA ASN A 7 -23.73 -11.53 20.34
C ASN A 7 -22.19 -11.40 20.38
N SER A 8 -21.51 -12.21 21.19
CA SER A 8 -20.04 -12.08 21.40
C SER A 8 -19.21 -12.56 20.20
N ALA A 9 -19.63 -13.64 19.55
CA ALA A 9 -18.96 -14.19 18.38
C ALA A 9 -19.13 -13.29 17.14
N ALA A 10 -20.30 -12.66 16.99
CA ALA A 10 -20.56 -11.73 15.89
C ALA A 10 -19.68 -10.46 15.99
N MET A 11 -19.53 -9.91 17.21
CA MET A 11 -18.65 -8.75 17.46
C MET A 11 -17.17 -9.06 17.20
N SER A 12 -16.69 -10.26 17.56
CA SER A 12 -15.29 -10.64 17.29
C SER A 12 -15.00 -10.84 15.80
N VAL A 13 -15.96 -11.37 15.04
CA VAL A 13 -15.82 -11.55 13.59
C VAL A 13 -15.74 -10.20 12.86
N GLU A 14 -16.56 -9.23 13.27
CA GLU A 14 -16.55 -7.89 12.71
C GLU A 14 -15.23 -7.16 13.01
N ALA A 15 -14.73 -7.24 14.24
CA ALA A 15 -13.45 -6.63 14.62
C ALA A 15 -12.26 -7.21 13.81
N GLU A 16 -12.23 -8.53 13.60
CA GLU A 16 -11.18 -9.16 12.79
C GLU A 16 -11.28 -8.78 11.32
N ARG A 17 -12.50 -8.62 10.79
CA ARG A 17 -12.71 -8.12 9.43
C ARG A 17 -12.18 -6.69 9.28
N GLN A 18 -12.50 -5.80 10.21
CA GLN A 18 -12.04 -4.41 10.16
C GLN A 18 -10.51 -4.30 10.25
N LYS A 19 -9.86 -5.12 11.09
CA LYS A 19 -8.39 -5.23 11.12
C LYS A 19 -7.81 -5.72 9.80
N ALA A 20 -8.44 -6.71 9.16
CA ALA A 20 -7.99 -7.21 7.86
C ALA A 20 -8.11 -6.14 6.75
N GLU A 21 -9.22 -5.41 6.72
CA GLU A 21 -9.43 -4.30 5.79
C GLU A 21 -8.44 -3.15 6.05
N LEU A 22 -8.18 -2.80 7.31
CA LEU A 22 -7.18 -1.81 7.69
C LEU A 22 -5.77 -2.22 7.24
N LYS A 23 -5.39 -3.49 7.43
CA LYS A 23 -4.10 -4.02 6.97
C LYS A 23 -3.95 -3.93 5.46
N LYS A 24 -5.03 -4.22 4.71
CA LYS A 24 -5.05 -4.08 3.25
C LYS A 24 -4.89 -2.61 2.83
N ALA A 25 -5.61 -1.69 3.47
CA ALA A 25 -5.50 -0.26 3.20
C ALA A 25 -4.08 0.27 3.47
N CYS A 26 -3.44 -0.16 4.56
CA CYS A 26 -2.07 0.23 4.88
C CYS A 26 -1.07 -0.23 3.80
N LYS A 27 -1.22 -1.46 3.27
CA LYS A 27 -0.39 -1.95 2.15
C LYS A 27 -0.60 -1.14 0.87
N GLN A 28 -1.85 -0.85 0.53
CA GLN A 28 -2.18 -0.03 -0.64
C GLN A 28 -1.60 1.39 -0.52
N PHE A 29 -1.62 1.96 0.68
CA PHE A 29 -0.97 3.24 0.94
C PHE A 29 0.55 3.18 0.70
N GLU A 30 1.23 2.14 1.21
CA GLU A 30 2.66 1.96 0.98
C GLU A 30 3.00 1.81 -0.51
N ALA A 31 2.17 1.11 -1.30
CA ALA A 31 2.32 1.06 -2.75
C ALA A 31 2.26 2.45 -3.40
N ILE A 32 1.26 3.27 -3.05
CA ILE A 32 1.13 4.64 -3.57
C ILE A 32 2.36 5.47 -3.18
N PHE A 33 2.81 5.35 -1.94
CA PHE A 33 3.98 6.05 -1.43
C PHE A 33 5.25 5.62 -2.17
N LEU A 34 5.46 4.31 -2.38
CA LEU A 34 6.60 3.78 -3.13
C LEU A 34 6.61 4.28 -4.58
N ARG A 35 5.45 4.31 -5.23
CA ARG A 35 5.33 4.89 -6.58
C ARG A 35 5.77 6.34 -6.61
N TYR A 36 5.31 7.14 -5.64
CA TYR A 36 5.71 8.53 -5.52
C TYR A 36 7.21 8.66 -5.28
N LEU A 37 7.77 7.89 -4.33
CA LEU A 37 9.19 7.87 -4.03
C LEU A 37 10.02 7.52 -5.27
N LEU A 38 9.67 6.46 -6.00
CA LEU A 38 10.35 6.04 -7.23
C LEU A 38 10.32 7.16 -8.29
N LYS A 39 9.20 7.86 -8.42
CA LYS A 39 9.05 8.98 -9.35
C LYS A 39 9.98 10.13 -8.98
N GLU A 40 10.00 10.53 -7.71
CA GLU A 40 10.87 11.61 -7.23
C GLU A 40 12.36 11.24 -7.36
N MET A 41 12.75 10.01 -7.01
CA MET A 41 14.11 9.50 -7.20
C MET A 41 14.56 9.54 -8.67
N ARG A 42 13.66 9.28 -9.63
CA ARG A 42 14.00 9.41 -11.05
C ARG A 42 14.14 10.84 -11.51
N GLN A 43 13.33 11.76 -10.97
CA GLN A 43 13.45 13.19 -11.31
C GLN A 43 14.82 13.76 -10.90
N THR A 44 15.51 13.15 -9.93
CA THR A 44 16.88 13.55 -9.56
C THR A 44 17.95 13.07 -10.54
N VAL A 45 17.63 12.13 -11.44
CA VAL A 45 18.57 11.65 -12.45
C VAL A 45 18.54 12.61 -13.65
N PRO A 46 19.68 13.25 -14.00
CA PRO A 46 19.75 14.12 -15.18
C PRO A 46 19.30 13.35 -16.42
N LYS A 47 18.42 13.96 -17.22
CA LYS A 47 18.00 13.43 -18.52
C LYS A 47 19.12 13.62 -19.55
N THR A 48 20.23 12.92 -19.36
CA THR A 48 21.40 12.97 -20.24
C THR A 48 21.41 11.71 -21.09
N GLY A 49 20.69 11.74 -22.22
CA GLY A 49 20.57 10.58 -23.11
C GLY A 49 20.31 10.97 -24.55
N PHE A 50 20.80 10.12 -25.45
CA PHE A 50 20.69 10.23 -26.92
C PHE A 50 19.28 9.92 -27.46
N PHE A 51 18.38 9.43 -26.60
CA PHE A 51 17.00 9.08 -26.94
C PHE A 51 16.02 10.15 -26.47
N GLU A 52 15.11 10.56 -27.36
CA GLU A 52 14.02 11.48 -26.99
C GLU A 52 13.04 10.80 -26.02
N GLN A 53 12.87 11.40 -24.84
CA GLN A 53 11.82 11.01 -23.91
C GLN A 53 10.51 11.65 -24.38
N GLY A 54 9.73 10.88 -25.13
CA GLY A 54 8.38 11.27 -25.57
C GLY A 54 7.28 10.71 -24.66
N LEU A 55 6.03 11.10 -24.93
CA LEU A 55 4.84 10.68 -24.17
C LEU A 55 4.73 9.16 -23.98
N ALA A 56 5.05 8.37 -25.01
CA ALA A 56 5.00 6.91 -24.93
C ALA A 56 5.99 6.35 -23.89
N PHE A 57 7.18 6.95 -23.78
CA PHE A 57 8.17 6.56 -22.78
C PHE A 57 7.66 6.86 -21.38
N ASP A 58 7.08 8.04 -21.15
CA ASP A 58 6.54 8.43 -19.84
C ASP A 58 5.39 7.52 -19.39
N ILE A 59 4.52 7.11 -20.33
CA ILE A 59 3.43 6.17 -20.05
C ILE A 59 4.00 4.81 -19.62
N VAL A 60 4.90 4.23 -20.41
CA VAL A 60 5.52 2.93 -20.08
C VAL A 60 6.25 3.00 -18.75
N GLN A 61 6.96 4.10 -18.49
CA GLN A 61 7.65 4.33 -17.24
C GLN A 61 6.69 4.34 -16.06
N SER A 62 5.56 5.07 -16.16
CA SER A 62 4.55 5.10 -15.10
C SER A 62 3.94 3.72 -14.81
N MET A 63 3.65 2.94 -15.86
CA MET A 63 3.13 1.58 -15.71
C MET A 63 4.15 0.64 -15.07
N HIS A 64 5.43 0.80 -15.40
CA HIS A 64 6.52 0.06 -14.77
C HIS A 64 6.62 0.41 -13.28
N ASP A 65 6.49 1.70 -12.94
CA ASP A 65 6.54 2.14 -11.55
C ASP A 65 5.36 1.65 -10.71
N ASP A 66 4.16 1.62 -11.30
CA ASP A 66 2.97 1.05 -10.70
C ASP A 66 3.19 -0.43 -10.34
N ALA A 67 3.63 -1.24 -11.31
CA ALA A 67 3.86 -2.67 -11.12
C ALA A 67 4.97 -2.93 -10.08
N LEU A 68 6.05 -2.14 -10.15
CA LEU A 68 7.16 -2.27 -9.20
C LEU A 68 6.73 -1.90 -7.78
N ALA A 69 5.96 -0.81 -7.62
CA ALA A 69 5.48 -0.37 -6.31
C ALA A 69 4.50 -1.38 -5.68
N GLU A 70 3.60 -1.96 -6.48
CA GLU A 70 2.72 -3.04 -6.02
C GLU A 70 3.52 -4.26 -5.55
N GLN A 71 4.49 -4.72 -6.35
CA GLN A 71 5.31 -5.88 -6.00
C GLN A 71 6.14 -5.64 -4.73
N LEU A 72 6.73 -4.45 -4.59
CA LEU A 72 7.52 -4.08 -3.40
C LEU A 72 6.64 -4.01 -2.14
N SER A 73 5.46 -3.40 -2.23
CA SER A 73 4.53 -3.32 -1.09
C SER A 73 4.01 -4.70 -0.63
N GLY A 74 4.00 -5.69 -1.53
CA GLY A 74 3.59 -7.07 -1.23
C GLY A 74 4.67 -7.87 -0.47
N ASN A 75 5.95 -7.63 -0.78
CA ASN A 75 7.10 -8.41 -0.31
C ASN A 75 7.90 -7.68 0.78
N ASN A 76 7.32 -7.53 1.97
CA ASN A 76 7.92 -6.86 3.13
C ASN A 76 8.27 -5.36 2.95
N GLY A 77 8.01 -4.76 1.79
CA GLY A 77 7.98 -3.31 1.59
C GLY A 77 9.18 -2.56 2.17
N ILE A 78 8.91 -1.35 2.65
CA ILE A 78 9.87 -0.54 3.42
C ILE A 78 9.45 -0.44 4.90
N GLY A 79 8.32 -1.04 5.26
CA GLY A 79 7.84 -1.17 6.64
C GLY A 79 6.82 -0.09 7.06
N ILE A 80 6.44 0.81 6.15
CA ILE A 80 5.49 1.90 6.44
C ILE A 80 4.09 1.33 6.69
N ALA A 81 3.65 0.38 5.85
CA ALA A 81 2.35 -0.26 6.00
C ALA A 81 2.19 -0.89 7.39
N GLU A 82 3.23 -1.56 7.86
CA GLU A 82 3.23 -2.25 9.14
C GLU A 82 3.32 -1.28 10.33
N GLN A 83 4.07 -0.18 10.20
CA GLN A 83 4.07 0.90 11.21
C GLN A 83 2.70 1.58 11.32
N LEU A 84 2.07 1.90 10.18
CA LEU A 84 0.72 2.47 10.13
C LEU A 84 -0.30 1.52 10.74
N TYR A 85 -0.27 0.25 10.35
CA TYR A 85 -1.17 -0.76 10.90
C TYR A 85 -1.04 -0.87 12.42
N ARG A 86 0.19 -0.90 12.97
CA ARG A 86 0.42 -0.94 14.42
C ARG A 86 -0.13 0.27 15.18
N GLN A 87 -0.19 1.44 14.55
CA GLN A 87 -0.77 2.63 15.19
C GLN A 87 -2.29 2.66 15.05
N LEU A 88 -2.81 2.39 13.84
CA LEU A 88 -4.23 2.53 13.52
C LEU A 88 -5.09 1.39 14.09
N SER A 89 -4.55 0.17 14.19
CA SER A 89 -5.26 -0.99 14.76
C SER A 89 -5.58 -0.86 16.25
N LYS A 90 -5.09 0.18 16.92
CA LYS A 90 -5.47 0.52 18.29
C LYS A 90 -6.82 1.24 18.36
N TYR A 91 -7.29 1.78 17.24
CA TYR A 91 -8.50 2.62 17.13
C TYR A 91 -9.64 1.93 16.39
N VAL A 92 -9.42 0.70 15.91
CA VAL A 92 -10.36 -0.13 15.16
C VAL A 92 -10.45 -1.47 15.87
#